data_AF-A0A920GSJ2-F1
#
_entry.id   AF-A0A920GSJ2-F1
#
_cell.length_a   1.000
_cell.length_b   1.000
_cell.length_c   1.000
_cell.angle_alpha   90.00
_cell.angle_beta   90.00
_cell.angle_gamma   90.00
#
_symmetry.space_group_name_H-M   'P 1'
#
loop_
_entity.id
_entity.type
_entity.pdbx_description
1 polymer ?
#
loop_
_entity_poly.entity_id
_entity_poly.type
_entity_poly.pdbx_seq_one_letter_code
_entity_poly.pdbx_strand_id
1 'polypeptide(L)' 'MSSVEKKTFATEAAEVMEPNNAKVEIVNVGGNRVMKIAAQPGWVWSKDIKPLVGTESCQAKH' A
#
# COMPACT_ATOMS: atom_id res chain seq x y z
N MET A 1 -24.33 15.88 -6.14
CA MET A 1 -23.21 16.75 -6.53
C MET A 1 -21.97 15.89 -6.61
N SER A 2 -21.48 15.61 -7.82
CA SER A 2 -20.24 14.84 -7.98
C SER A 2 -19.07 15.71 -7.57
N SER A 3 -18.61 15.59 -6.33
CA SER A 3 -17.39 16.25 -5.86
C SER A 3 -16.17 15.41 -6.22
N VAL A 4 -15.16 16.03 -6.79
CA VAL A 4 -13.86 15.38 -7.01
C VAL A 4 -13.11 15.36 -5.69
N GLU A 5 -12.72 14.16 -5.24
CA GLU A 5 -11.82 14.00 -4.10
C GLU A 5 -10.38 13.82 -4.57
N LYS A 6 -9.46 14.58 -3.96
CA LYS A 6 -8.03 14.49 -4.22
C LYS A 6 -7.33 14.20 -2.89
N LYS A 7 -6.43 13.21 -2.90
CA LYS A 7 -5.55 12.87 -1.78
C LYS A 7 -4.10 12.81 -2.24
N THR A 8 -3.18 13.14 -1.34
CA THR A 8 -1.74 13.09 -1.56
C THR A 8 -1.09 12.11 -0.59
N PHE A 9 -0.41 11.08 -1.10
CA PHE A 9 0.26 10.07 -0.27
C PHE A 9 1.28 10.67 0.73
N ALA A 10 2.01 11.71 0.34
CA ALA A 10 3.07 12.30 1.16
C ALA A 10 2.56 12.96 2.46
N THR A 11 1.32 13.45 2.47
CA THR A 11 0.77 14.24 3.59
C THR A 11 -0.51 13.67 4.18
N GLU A 12 -1.21 12.80 3.43
CA GLU A 12 -2.53 12.29 3.78
C GLU A 12 -2.59 10.77 3.80
N ALA A 13 -1.43 10.08 3.80
CA ALA A 13 -1.41 8.63 4.02
C ALA A 13 -2.01 8.32 5.41
N ALA A 14 -3.09 7.55 5.39
CA ALA A 14 -3.74 7.07 6.61
C ALA A 14 -2.93 5.97 7.28
N GLU A 15 -2.23 5.17 6.47
CA GLU A 15 -1.37 4.09 6.93
C GLU A 15 -0.06 4.08 6.12
N VAL A 16 1.06 3.92 6.81
CA VAL A 16 2.38 3.74 6.22
C VAL A 16 3.01 2.49 6.80
N MET A 17 3.45 1.57 5.94
CA MET A 17 4.17 0.37 6.32
C MET A 17 5.51 0.34 5.61
N GLU A 18 6.56 -0.11 6.31
CA GLU A 18 7.91 -0.23 5.75
C GLU A 18 8.42 -1.67 5.82
N PRO A 19 7.76 -2.61 5.11
CA PRO A 19 8.26 -3.98 4.96
C PRO A 19 9.62 -3.96 4.26
N ASN A 20 10.48 -4.95 4.56
CA ASN A 20 11.85 -5.02 4.02
C ASN A 20 11.92 -4.58 2.56
N ASN A 21 12.79 -3.61 2.28
CA ASN A 21 13.03 -3.08 0.92
C ASN A 21 11.80 -2.47 0.23
N ALA A 22 10.74 -2.11 0.93
CA ALA A 22 9.61 -1.39 0.36
C ALA A 22 8.96 -0.42 1.36
N LYS A 23 8.38 0.65 0.80
CA LYS A 23 7.50 1.55 1.52
C LYS A 23 6.11 1.46 0.93
N VAL A 24 5.12 1.23 1.77
CA VAL A 24 3.70 1.13 1.40
C VAL A 24 2.96 2.30 2.02
N GLU A 25 2.32 3.11 1.20
CA GLU A 25 1.53 4.27 1.62
C GLU A 25 0.07 4.04 1.18
N ILE A 26 -0.87 4.22 2.09
CA ILE A 26 -2.29 3.98 1.83
C ILE A 26 -3.08 5.25 2.07
N VAL A 27 -3.93 5.60 1.11
CA VAL A 27 -4.93 6.67 1.23
C VAL A 27 -6.33 6.10 0.99
N ASN A 28 -7.33 6.72 1.60
CA ASN A 28 -8.73 6.43 1.30
C ASN A 28 -9.28 7.59 0.45
N VAL A 29 -9.82 7.27 -0.73
CA VAL A 29 -10.38 8.24 -1.69
C VAL A 29 -11.73 7.73 -2.15
N GLY A 30 -12.79 8.52 -1.94
CA GLY A 30 -14.15 8.19 -2.37
C GLY A 30 -14.67 6.88 -1.77
N GLY A 31 -14.26 6.56 -0.53
CA GLY A 31 -14.57 5.29 0.14
C GLY A 31 -13.76 4.08 -0.34
N ASN A 32 -12.82 4.26 -1.27
CA ASN A 32 -11.93 3.21 -1.75
C ASN A 32 -10.54 3.34 -1.14
N ARG A 33 -9.93 2.21 -0.81
CA ARG A 33 -8.56 2.13 -0.31
C ARG A 33 -7.59 2.02 -1.48
N VAL A 34 -6.69 3.00 -1.60
CA VAL A 34 -5.66 3.05 -2.66
C VAL A 34 -4.29 2.89 -2.01
N MET A 35 -3.50 1.94 -2.51
CA MET A 35 -2.18 1.61 -2.00
C MET A 35 -1.11 2.00 -3.03
N LYS A 36 -0.04 2.64 -2.56
CA LYS A 36 1.18 2.92 -3.33
C LYS A 36 2.33 2.15 -2.70
N ILE A 37 3.03 1.36 -3.50
CA ILE A 37 4.20 0.59 -3.08
C ILE A 37 5.44 1.15 -3.79
N ALA A 38 6.40 1.64 -3.02
CA ALA A 38 7.73 2.02 -3.49
C ALA A 38 8.72 0.92 -3.09
N ALA A 39 9.01 0.00 -4.02
CA ALA A 39 9.90 -1.13 -3.81
C ALA A 39 11.33 -0.83 -4.29
N GLN A 40 12.33 -1.24 -3.52
CA GLN A 40 13.74 -1.22 -3.90
C GLN A 40 14.05 -2.41 -4.82
N PRO A 41 15.14 -2.32 -5.62
CA PRO A 41 15.61 -3.46 -6.41
C PRO A 41 15.81 -4.72 -5.57
N GLY A 42 15.34 -5.87 -6.08
CA GLY A 42 15.42 -7.15 -5.39
C GLY A 42 14.26 -7.47 -4.46
N TRP A 43 13.28 -6.56 -4.33
CA TRP A 43 12.05 -6.82 -3.58
C TRP A 43 11.24 -7.98 -4.15
N VAL A 44 10.77 -8.86 -3.28
CA VAL A 44 9.93 -10.02 -3.59
C VAL A 44 8.85 -10.17 -2.53
N TRP A 45 7.58 -10.12 -2.93
CA TRP A 45 6.44 -10.24 -2.01
C TRP A 45 6.55 -11.42 -1.03
N SER A 46 6.95 -12.61 -1.51
CA SER A 46 7.06 -13.82 -0.67
C SER A 46 8.20 -13.78 0.35
N LYS A 47 9.20 -12.90 0.17
CA LYS A 47 10.30 -12.71 1.11
C LYS A 47 10.05 -11.51 2.03
N ASP A 48 9.49 -10.44 1.48
CA ASP A 48 9.43 -9.14 2.15
C ASP A 48 8.06 -8.84 2.78
N ILE A 49 6.96 -9.39 2.24
CA ILE A 49 5.58 -9.15 2.73
C ILE A 49 4.99 -10.37 3.41
N LYS A 50 5.15 -11.57 2.82
CA LYS A 50 4.57 -12.82 3.35
C LYS A 50 4.84 -13.03 4.84
N PRO A 51 6.06 -12.81 5.38
CA PRO A 51 6.32 -12.98 6.81
C PRO A 51 5.53 -12.03 7.70
N LEU A 52 5.13 -10.86 7.18
CA LEU A 52 4.38 -9.85 7.93
C LEU A 52 2.87 -10.12 7.94
N VAL A 53 2.34 -10.66 6.84
CA VAL A 53 0.89 -10.92 6.69
C VAL A 53 0.49 -12.34 7.05
N GLY A 54 1.43 -13.29 7.06
CA GLY A 54 1.18 -14.68 7.47
C GLY A 54 0.30 -15.50 6.50
N THR A 55 0.04 -15.00 5.29
CA THR A 55 -0.77 -15.67 4.27
C THR A 55 0.10 -16.27 3.16
N GLU A 56 -0.39 -17.32 2.50
CA GLU A 56 0.35 -17.95 1.39
C GLU A 56 0.43 -17.07 0.13
N SER A 57 -0.52 -16.15 -0.05
CA SER A 57 -0.58 -15.22 -1.17
C SER A 57 -1.13 -13.85 -0.78
N CYS A 58 -0.92 -12.85 -1.64
CA CYS A 58 -1.49 -11.52 -1.46
C CYS A 58 -3.02 -11.57 -1.52
N GLN A 59 -3.68 -11.00 -0.52
CA GLN A 59 -5.14 -10.93 -0.41
C GLN A 59 -5.71 -9.61 -0.97
N ALA A 60 -4.86 -8.72 -1.49
CA ALA A 60 -5.33 -7.50 -2.15
C ALA A 60 -5.97 -7.84 -3.50
N LYS A 61 -7.06 -7.14 -3.82
CA LYS A 61 -7.62 -7.12 -5.17
C LYS A 61 -6.73 -6.20 -6.00
N HIS A 62 -5.97 -6.78 -6.93
CA HIS A 62 -5.11 -6.04 -7.87
C HIS A 62 -5.87 -5.68 -9.15
#